data_AF-A0A2N2LS39-F1
#
_entry.id   AF-A0A2N2LS39-F1
#
_cell.length_a   1.000
_cell.length_b   1.000
_cell.length_c   1.000
_cell.angle_alpha   90.00
_cell.angle_beta   90.00
_cell.angle_gamma   90.00
#
_symmetry.space_group_name_H-M   'P 1'
#
loop_
_entity.id
_entity.type
_entity.pdbx_description
1 polymer ?
#
loop_
_entity_poly.entity_id
_entity_poly.type
_entity_poly.pdbx_seq_one_letter_code
_entity_poly.pdbx_strand_id
1 'polypeptide(L)'
;MPRCIGVVTSPTGAVIRDILNITRRRFPSVNILIAPARVQGMEAAGEIISALRNLHANGRADVIIIARGGGSLEDLAPFNDEALAREIFGSAIPVVSAIGHETDFTICDFVADLRAPTPSAAAELVVPRKTELLETLSNLQRRLAAAQRRHLADQKDRVASLKSRFRDPRRLLADYSIHLDDLRERIQRAITQHTQTLKSRLGHLTMGLQNQNPQTHVRERRIFLGSLEKDIVNYWYRYFRDREARLNKSAALLSSLSPLAVLQRGYSITRRVPDGKIIRQAGELTLDERVRIQLAEGI
;
A
#
# COMPACT_ATOMS: atom_id res chain seq x y z
N MET A 1 26.24 40.84 -36.46
CA MET A 1 27.62 41.00 -36.99
C MET A 1 27.51 41.63 -38.36
N PRO A 2 28.37 42.62 -38.69
CA PRO A 2 28.39 43.20 -40.01
C PRO A 2 28.78 42.12 -41.02
N ARG A 3 27.94 41.92 -42.03
CA ARG A 3 28.22 41.10 -43.21
C ARG A 3 29.12 41.85 -44.19
N CYS A 4 29.00 43.17 -44.24
CA CYS A 4 29.85 44.02 -45.06
C CYS A 4 30.24 45.32 -44.34
N ILE A 5 31.51 45.69 -44.46
CA ILE A 5 32.06 46.96 -43.97
C ILE A 5 32.31 47.85 -45.18
N GLY A 6 31.72 49.05 -45.19
CA GLY A 6 32.07 50.12 -46.11
C GLY A 6 33.33 50.83 -45.62
N VAL A 7 34.29 51.11 -46.50
CA VAL A 7 35.51 51.85 -46.14
C VAL A 7 35.68 53.02 -47.10
N VAL A 8 35.66 54.23 -46.55
CA VAL A 8 35.95 55.47 -47.28
C VAL A 8 37.39 55.87 -46.98
N THR A 9 38.27 55.72 -47.96
CA THR A 9 39.68 56.06 -47.84
C THR A 9 40.33 56.21 -49.22
N SER A 10 41.58 56.70 -49.24
CA SER A 10 42.36 56.80 -50.47
C SER A 10 42.71 55.41 -51.03
N PRO A 11 42.52 55.16 -52.34
CA PRO A 11 42.73 53.84 -52.95
C PRO A 11 44.19 53.33 -52.93
N THR A 12 45.17 54.22 -52.73
CA THR A 12 46.61 53.90 -52.79
C THR A 12 47.32 53.89 -51.43
N GLY A 13 46.60 54.11 -50.33
CA GLY A 13 47.19 54.30 -48.99
C GLY A 13 47.60 53.02 -48.24
N ALA A 14 48.47 53.15 -47.23
CA ALA A 14 48.78 52.08 -46.28
C ALA A 14 47.55 51.67 -45.44
N VAL A 15 46.68 52.64 -45.17
CA VAL A 15 45.45 52.51 -44.36
C VAL A 15 44.52 51.40 -44.82
N ILE A 16 44.28 51.30 -46.14
CA ILE A 16 43.38 50.27 -46.66
C ILE A 16 43.97 48.87 -46.48
N ARG A 17 45.30 48.74 -46.60
CA ARG A 17 46.02 47.47 -46.38
C ARG A 17 45.95 47.07 -44.91
N ASP A 18 46.06 48.02 -44.00
CA ASP A 18 45.97 47.76 -42.56
C ASP A 18 44.58 47.28 -42.15
N ILE A 19 43.52 47.97 -42.61
CA ILE A 19 42.13 47.54 -42.38
C ILE A 19 41.90 46.13 -42.96
N LEU A 20 42.31 45.88 -44.21
CA LEU A 20 42.19 44.57 -44.84
C LEU A 20 42.92 43.48 -44.06
N ASN A 21 44.14 43.73 -43.60
CA ASN A 21 44.95 42.77 -42.85
C ASN A 21 44.34 42.45 -41.48
N ILE A 22 43.88 43.46 -40.74
CA ILE A 22 43.25 43.28 -39.43
C ILE A 22 41.93 42.53 -39.56
N THR A 23 41.07 42.92 -40.50
CA THR A 23 39.79 42.24 -40.75
C THR A 23 40.01 40.79 -41.18
N ARG A 24 40.95 40.52 -42.10
CA ARG A 24 41.29 39.14 -42.51
C ARG A 24 41.83 38.30 -41.35
N ARG A 25 42.66 38.87 -40.48
CA ARG A 25 43.22 38.16 -39.32
C ARG A 25 42.14 37.82 -38.28
N ARG A 26 41.25 38.77 -37.98
CA ARG A 26 40.22 38.60 -36.94
C ARG A 26 39.00 37.80 -37.42
N PHE A 27 38.52 38.08 -38.63
CA PHE A 27 37.34 37.43 -39.20
C PHE A 27 37.35 37.45 -40.75
N PRO A 28 37.91 36.41 -41.40
CA PRO A 28 38.07 36.35 -42.86
C PRO A 28 36.78 36.44 -43.68
N SER A 29 35.62 36.14 -43.08
CA SER A 29 34.35 36.01 -43.79
C SER A 29 33.58 37.32 -43.96
N VAL A 30 34.11 38.46 -43.48
CA VAL A 30 33.50 39.78 -43.65
C VAL A 30 33.86 40.37 -44.99
N ASN A 31 32.86 40.86 -45.73
CA ASN A 31 33.09 41.55 -46.99
C ASN A 31 33.49 43.00 -46.75
N ILE A 32 34.41 43.53 -47.54
CA ILE A 32 34.81 44.94 -47.48
C ILE A 32 34.45 45.60 -48.81
N LEU A 33 33.67 46.68 -48.75
CA LEU A 33 33.29 47.51 -49.88
C LEU A 33 34.06 48.82 -49.79
N ILE A 34 34.88 49.09 -50.79
CA ILE A 34 35.76 50.26 -50.81
C ILE A 34 35.08 51.34 -51.63
N ALA A 35 34.84 52.51 -51.03
CA ALA A 35 34.42 53.71 -51.72
C ALA A 35 35.62 54.67 -51.77
N PRO A 36 36.37 54.69 -52.87
CA PRO A 36 37.60 55.48 -52.95
C PRO A 36 37.28 56.97 -52.91
N ALA A 37 37.96 57.71 -52.04
CA ALA A 37 37.86 59.16 -51.95
C ALA A 37 39.22 59.74 -51.53
N ARG A 38 39.54 60.95 -52.01
CA ARG A 38 40.66 61.72 -51.47
C ARG A 38 40.36 62.08 -50.01
N VAL A 39 41.37 61.92 -49.17
CA VAL A 39 41.28 62.15 -47.72
C VAL A 39 42.11 63.37 -47.27
N GLN A 40 42.57 64.17 -48.24
CA GLN A 40 43.36 65.38 -48.03
C GLN A 40 43.17 66.34 -49.22
N GLY A 41 43.36 67.64 -48.98
CA GLY A 41 43.17 68.70 -49.98
C GLY A 41 41.73 69.23 -50.06
N MET A 42 41.53 70.35 -50.75
CA MET A 42 40.26 71.09 -50.72
C MET A 42 39.06 70.32 -51.30
N GLU A 43 39.29 69.38 -52.22
CA GLU A 43 38.22 68.60 -52.85
C GLU A 43 37.83 67.34 -52.04
N ALA A 44 38.56 67.01 -50.96
CA ALA A 44 38.35 65.78 -50.21
C ALA A 44 36.98 65.69 -49.54
N ALA A 45 36.48 66.79 -48.94
CA ALA A 45 35.19 66.79 -48.26
C ALA A 45 34.03 66.39 -49.21
N GLY A 46 33.99 66.97 -50.42
CA GLY A 46 32.99 66.65 -51.44
C GLY A 46 33.08 65.21 -51.96
N GLU A 47 34.30 64.67 -52.11
CA GLU A 47 34.49 63.27 -52.50
C GLU A 47 34.08 62.29 -51.40
N ILE A 48 34.38 62.58 -50.13
CA ILE A 48 33.97 61.76 -48.99
C ILE A 48 32.45 61.74 -48.89
N ILE A 49 31.77 62.89 -49.03
CA ILE A 49 30.30 62.96 -49.08
C ILE A 49 29.75 62.09 -50.22
N SER A 50 30.35 62.19 -51.41
CA SER A 50 29.93 61.37 -52.57
C SER A 50 30.14 59.88 -52.32
N ALA A 51 31.25 59.50 -51.70
CA ALA A 51 31.55 58.13 -51.32
C ALA A 51 30.56 57.57 -50.28
N LEU A 52 30.18 58.37 -49.27
CA LEU A 52 29.15 58.01 -48.29
C LEU A 52 27.80 57.77 -48.97
N ARG A 53 27.38 58.69 -49.85
CA ARG A 53 26.14 58.55 -50.62
C ARG A 53 26.15 57.31 -51.52
N ASN A 54 27.28 56.99 -52.13
CA ASN A 54 27.43 55.78 -52.94
C ASN A 54 27.30 54.50 -52.09
N LEU A 55 27.88 54.48 -50.89
CA LEU A 55 27.73 53.36 -49.95
C LEU A 55 26.27 53.20 -49.48
N HIS A 56 25.58 54.31 -49.21
CA HIS A 56 24.15 54.30 -48.90
C HIS A 56 23.31 53.78 -50.05
N ALA A 57 23.53 54.29 -51.27
CA ALA A 57 22.81 53.85 -52.46
C ALA A 57 23.06 52.37 -52.79
N ASN A 58 24.25 51.84 -52.48
CA ASN A 58 24.57 50.44 -52.66
C ASN A 58 23.81 49.53 -51.68
N GLY A 59 23.51 50.01 -50.47
CA GLY A 59 22.68 49.32 -49.47
C GLY A 59 23.28 48.03 -48.90
N ARG A 60 24.55 47.73 -49.17
CA ARG A 60 25.21 46.48 -48.72
C ARG A 60 26.02 46.64 -47.45
N ALA A 61 26.46 47.84 -47.10
CA ALA A 61 27.30 48.09 -45.92
C ALA A 61 26.44 48.10 -44.65
N ASP A 62 26.88 47.38 -43.61
CA ASP A 62 26.21 47.40 -42.30
C ASP A 62 26.84 48.46 -41.36
N VAL A 63 28.04 48.93 -41.72
CA VAL A 63 28.84 49.90 -40.98
C VAL A 63 29.84 50.53 -41.94
N ILE A 64 30.13 51.82 -41.78
CA ILE A 64 31.08 52.56 -42.61
C ILE A 64 32.25 53.01 -41.75
N ILE A 65 33.47 52.83 -42.26
CA ILE A 65 34.69 53.37 -41.65
C ILE A 65 35.21 54.49 -42.54
N ILE A 66 35.28 55.70 -42.00
CA ILE A 66 35.99 56.81 -42.65
C ILE A 66 37.41 56.80 -42.10
N ALA A 67 38.39 56.52 -42.95
CA ALA A 67 39.75 56.30 -42.50
C ALA A 67 40.76 57.17 -43.25
N ARG A 68 41.62 57.83 -42.48
CA ARG A 68 42.78 58.57 -42.97
C ARG A 68 44.05 58.04 -42.31
N GLY A 69 45.15 57.98 -43.05
CA GLY A 69 46.46 57.69 -42.50
C GLY A 69 47.08 58.91 -41.81
N GLY A 70 48.32 58.76 -41.35
CA GLY A 70 49.08 59.88 -40.80
C GLY A 70 49.30 61.03 -41.81
N GLY A 71 49.70 62.18 -41.28
CA GLY A 71 50.10 63.36 -42.03
C GLY A 71 49.99 64.61 -41.15
N SER A 72 50.03 65.79 -41.75
CA SER A 72 50.00 67.04 -40.99
C SER A 72 48.61 67.33 -40.42
N LEU A 73 48.53 68.21 -39.42
CA LEU A 73 47.26 68.76 -38.92
C LEU A 73 46.49 69.51 -40.03
N GLU A 74 47.20 70.14 -40.97
CA GLU A 74 46.61 70.90 -42.09
C GLU A 74 45.79 69.99 -43.02
N ASP A 75 46.25 68.76 -43.21
CA ASP A 75 45.55 67.76 -44.00
C ASP A 75 44.25 67.23 -43.33
N LEU A 76 43.99 67.57 -42.06
CA LEU A 76 42.72 67.24 -41.38
C LEU A 76 41.60 68.23 -41.71
N ALA A 77 41.92 69.38 -42.32
CA ALA A 77 40.94 70.42 -42.61
C ALA A 77 39.66 69.93 -43.32
N PRO A 78 39.70 68.99 -44.28
CA PRO A 78 38.49 68.49 -44.94
C PRO A 78 37.48 67.81 -44.00
N PHE A 79 37.93 67.30 -42.85
CA PHE A 79 37.09 66.65 -41.85
C PHE A 79 36.44 67.64 -40.86
N ASN A 80 36.74 68.93 -41.00
CA ASN A 80 36.06 70.02 -40.30
C ASN A 80 35.01 70.72 -41.17
N ASP A 81 34.72 70.19 -42.36
CA ASP A 81 33.68 70.72 -43.22
C ASP A 81 32.28 70.45 -42.66
N GLU A 82 31.45 71.50 -42.61
CA GLU A 82 30.09 71.41 -42.06
C GLU A 82 29.19 70.47 -42.87
N ALA A 83 29.32 70.48 -44.20
CA ALA A 83 28.48 69.64 -45.06
C ALA A 83 28.81 68.16 -44.85
N LEU A 84 30.09 67.82 -44.69
CA LEU A 84 30.52 66.46 -44.37
C LEU A 84 29.99 66.03 -42.99
N ALA A 85 30.09 66.90 -41.98
CA ALA A 85 29.56 66.62 -40.65
C ALA A 85 28.04 66.35 -40.70
N ARG A 86 27.26 67.16 -41.41
CA ARG A 86 25.82 66.96 -41.56
C ARG A 86 25.48 65.66 -42.29
N GLU A 87 26.26 65.28 -43.30
CA GLU A 87 26.07 64.02 -44.02
C GLU A 87 26.34 62.80 -43.11
N ILE A 88 27.39 62.85 -42.28
CA ILE A 88 27.69 61.79 -41.30
C ILE A 88 26.57 61.71 -40.25
N PHE A 89 26.14 62.84 -39.69
CA PHE A 89 25.06 62.88 -38.70
C PHE A 89 23.74 62.31 -39.23
N GLY A 90 23.45 62.58 -40.50
CA GLY A 90 22.24 62.09 -41.18
C GLY A 90 22.32 60.64 -41.65
N SER A 91 23.45 59.96 -41.41
CA SER A 91 23.66 58.59 -41.88
C SER A 91 22.76 57.58 -41.18
N ALA A 92 22.07 56.75 -41.95
CA ALA A 92 21.32 55.60 -41.41
C ALA A 92 22.23 54.39 -41.12
N ILE A 93 23.42 54.34 -41.73
CA ILE A 93 24.41 53.29 -41.53
C ILE A 93 25.42 53.82 -40.50
N PRO A 94 25.72 53.07 -39.42
CA PRO A 94 26.65 53.53 -38.39
C PRO A 94 28.02 53.88 -38.98
N VAL A 95 28.55 55.05 -38.61
CA VAL A 95 29.82 55.58 -39.11
C VAL A 95 30.86 55.55 -37.99
N VAL A 96 32.00 54.94 -38.29
CA VAL A 96 33.19 54.93 -37.42
C VAL A 96 34.23 55.86 -38.01
N SER A 97 34.59 56.90 -37.25
CA SER A 97 35.68 57.79 -37.62
C SER A 97 37.01 57.20 -37.21
N ALA A 98 37.97 57.16 -38.13
CA ALA A 98 39.34 56.72 -37.90
C ALA A 98 40.31 57.71 -38.56
N ILE A 99 40.20 58.97 -38.14
CA ILE A 99 40.92 60.12 -38.72
C ILE A 99 42.03 60.53 -37.74
N GLY A 100 43.30 60.43 -38.16
CA GLY A 100 44.43 60.88 -37.36
C GLY A 100 44.82 59.94 -36.21
N HIS A 101 45.49 60.48 -35.19
CA HIS A 101 45.88 59.77 -33.96
C HIS A 101 45.01 60.18 -32.77
N GLU A 102 45.24 59.56 -31.60
CA GLU A 102 44.43 59.74 -30.40
C GLU A 102 44.24 61.20 -29.96
N THR A 103 45.21 62.08 -30.22
CA THR A 103 45.19 63.51 -29.89
C THR A 103 44.54 64.43 -30.92
N ASP A 104 44.31 63.94 -32.13
CA ASP A 104 43.79 64.75 -33.24
C ASP A 104 42.25 64.68 -33.25
N PHE A 105 41.57 65.81 -33.14
CA PHE A 105 40.11 65.86 -33.13
C PHE A 105 39.59 66.70 -34.30
N THR A 106 38.60 66.15 -34.99
CA THR A 106 37.88 66.82 -36.06
C THR A 106 36.38 66.84 -35.78
N ILE A 107 35.64 67.72 -36.45
CA ILE A 107 34.16 67.76 -36.31
C ILE A 107 33.55 66.40 -36.71
N CYS A 108 34.10 65.75 -37.74
CA CYS A 108 33.68 64.39 -38.12
C CYS A 108 33.79 63.38 -36.97
N ASP A 109 34.84 63.46 -36.14
CA ASP A 109 35.02 62.53 -35.01
C ASP A 109 33.93 62.68 -33.95
N PHE A 110 33.42 63.90 -33.74
CA PHE A 110 32.36 64.16 -32.77
C PHE A 110 30.97 63.81 -33.28
N VAL A 111 30.81 63.75 -34.60
CA VAL A 111 29.53 63.51 -35.24
C VAL A 111 29.36 62.04 -35.65
N ALA A 112 30.45 61.29 -35.81
CA ALA A 112 30.43 59.85 -36.02
C ALA A 112 29.89 59.10 -34.79
N ASP A 113 29.27 57.93 -35.01
CA ASP A 113 28.76 57.07 -33.93
C ASP A 113 29.86 56.55 -33.01
N LEU A 114 31.05 56.35 -33.56
CA LEU A 114 32.22 55.90 -32.81
C LEU A 114 33.49 56.48 -33.38
N ARG A 115 34.36 56.98 -32.50
CA ARG A 115 35.73 57.35 -32.85
C ARG A 115 36.69 56.20 -32.54
N ALA A 116 37.56 55.89 -33.49
CA ALA A 116 38.68 54.98 -33.34
C ALA A 116 40.00 55.76 -33.47
N PRO A 117 40.99 55.51 -32.60
CA PRO A 117 42.24 56.27 -32.57
C PRO A 117 43.16 55.97 -33.76
N THR A 118 42.93 54.88 -34.48
CA THR A 118 43.66 54.52 -35.71
C THR A 118 42.75 53.71 -36.64
N PRO A 119 43.05 53.68 -37.96
CA PRO A 119 42.33 52.82 -38.90
C PRO A 119 42.34 51.34 -38.54
N SER A 120 43.46 50.84 -38.01
CA SER A 120 43.58 49.46 -37.50
C SER A 120 42.63 49.22 -36.32
N ALA A 121 42.57 50.15 -35.36
CA ALA A 121 41.67 50.05 -34.21
C ALA A 121 40.20 50.08 -34.64
N ALA A 122 39.85 50.86 -35.67
CA ALA A 122 38.50 50.86 -36.23
C ALA A 122 38.09 49.48 -36.74
N ALA A 123 38.98 48.81 -37.49
CA ALA A 123 38.75 47.44 -37.94
C ALA A 123 38.63 46.46 -36.76
N GLU A 124 39.37 46.67 -35.67
CA GLU A 124 39.29 45.82 -34.47
C GLU A 124 37.98 45.99 -33.68
N LEU A 125 37.44 47.20 -33.63
CA LEU A 125 36.19 47.52 -32.93
C LEU A 125 34.97 47.01 -33.71
N VAL A 126 35.02 47.11 -35.04
CA VAL A 126 33.91 46.68 -35.90
C VAL A 126 33.87 45.14 -36.06
N VAL A 127 35.02 44.47 -35.97
CA VAL A 127 35.13 43.03 -36.25
C VAL A 127 35.40 42.22 -34.97
N PRO A 128 34.48 41.31 -34.58
CA PRO A 128 34.68 40.46 -33.41
C PRO A 128 35.82 39.44 -33.64
N ARG A 129 36.43 38.96 -32.56
CA ARG A 129 37.46 37.92 -32.64
C ARG A 129 36.82 36.55 -32.86
N LYS A 130 37.23 35.84 -33.91
CA LYS A 130 36.78 34.45 -34.18
C LYS A 130 36.97 33.51 -32.98
N THR A 131 38.04 33.69 -32.21
CA THR A 131 38.34 32.86 -31.03
C THR A 131 37.28 32.97 -29.94
N GLU A 132 36.84 34.18 -29.60
CA GLU A 132 35.80 34.42 -28.59
C GLU A 132 34.47 33.76 -28.98
N LEU A 133 34.15 33.77 -30.29
CA LEU A 133 32.95 33.12 -30.81
C LEU A 133 33.05 31.59 -30.72
N LEU A 134 34.21 31.02 -31.03
CA LEU A 134 34.45 29.58 -30.88
C LEU A 134 34.40 29.15 -29.42
N GLU A 135 34.94 29.95 -28.50
CA GLU A 135 34.85 29.70 -27.06
C GLU A 135 33.40 29.77 -26.58
N THR A 136 32.65 30.77 -27.03
CA THR A 136 31.22 30.91 -26.71
C THR A 136 30.43 29.71 -27.22
N LEU A 137 30.69 29.27 -28.47
CA LEU A 137 30.06 28.09 -29.06
C LEU A 137 30.39 26.82 -28.24
N SER A 138 31.66 26.61 -27.90
CA SER A 138 32.11 25.48 -27.08
C SER A 138 31.43 25.48 -25.70
N ASN A 139 31.32 26.64 -25.06
CA ASN A 139 30.61 26.80 -23.78
C ASN A 139 29.13 26.45 -23.90
N LEU A 140 28.46 26.91 -24.96
CA LEU A 140 27.05 26.59 -25.22
C LEU A 140 26.85 25.10 -25.49
N GLN A 141 27.73 24.46 -26.27
CA GLN A 141 27.71 23.02 -26.52
C GLN A 141 27.87 22.21 -25.23
N ARG A 142 28.83 22.58 -24.36
CA ARG A 142 29.02 21.92 -23.06
C ARG A 142 27.79 22.05 -22.16
N ARG A 143 27.17 23.23 -22.12
CA ARG A 143 25.94 23.48 -21.35
C ARG A 143 24.77 22.66 -21.88
N LEU A 144 24.59 22.58 -23.19
CA LEU A 144 23.55 21.77 -23.83
C LEU A 144 23.69 20.29 -23.48
N ALA A 145 24.91 19.75 -23.62
CA ALA A 145 25.19 18.35 -23.30
C ALA A 145 24.90 18.02 -21.83
N ALA A 146 25.27 18.91 -20.90
CA ALA A 146 24.98 18.74 -19.48
C ALA A 146 23.46 18.76 -19.19
N ALA A 147 22.73 19.68 -19.82
CA ALA A 147 21.27 19.77 -19.68
C ALA A 147 20.57 18.51 -20.21
N GLN A 148 20.98 17.99 -21.37
CA GLN A 148 20.45 16.76 -21.94
C GLN A 148 20.69 15.54 -21.04
N ARG A 149 21.90 15.41 -20.48
CA ARG A 149 22.21 14.32 -19.53
C ARG A 149 21.32 14.39 -18.30
N ARG A 150 21.11 15.58 -17.75
CA ARG A 150 20.22 15.79 -16.59
C ARG A 150 18.78 15.43 -16.93
N HIS A 151 18.28 15.87 -18.08
CA HIS A 151 16.93 15.56 -18.52
C HIS A 151 16.69 14.05 -18.65
N LEU A 152 17.64 13.31 -19.22
CA LEU A 152 17.56 11.85 -19.33
C LEU A 152 17.62 11.15 -17.96
N ALA A 153 18.41 11.67 -17.02
CA ALA A 153 18.44 11.14 -15.65
C ALA A 153 17.09 11.33 -14.96
N ASP A 154 16.53 12.55 -15.01
CA ASP A 154 15.23 12.86 -14.40
C ASP A 154 14.10 12.00 -15.01
N GLN A 155 14.13 11.77 -16.32
CA GLN A 155 13.17 10.88 -16.98
C GLN A 155 13.32 9.42 -16.53
N LYS A 156 14.55 8.91 -16.40
CA LYS A 156 14.80 7.56 -15.88
C LYS A 156 14.29 7.40 -14.45
N ASP A 157 14.56 8.38 -13.60
CA ASP A 157 14.10 8.37 -12.21
C ASP A 157 12.58 8.44 -12.12
N ARG A 158 11.93 9.23 -12.99
CA ARG A 158 10.47 9.27 -13.10
C ARG A 158 9.88 7.93 -13.51
N VAL A 159 10.48 7.26 -14.50
CA VAL A 159 10.05 5.93 -14.93
C VAL A 159 10.24 4.90 -13.80
N ALA A 160 11.38 4.95 -13.11
CA ALA A 160 11.65 4.07 -11.97
C ALA A 160 10.65 4.29 -10.82
N SER A 161 10.31 5.54 -10.52
CA SER A 161 9.30 5.91 -9.52
C SER A 161 7.90 5.46 -9.92
N LEU A 162 7.51 5.60 -11.18
CA LEU A 162 6.23 5.10 -11.66
C LEU A 162 6.18 3.57 -11.61
N LYS A 163 7.28 2.89 -11.97
CA LYS A 163 7.40 1.42 -11.88
C LYS A 163 7.28 0.93 -10.44
N SER A 164 7.85 1.64 -9.46
CA SER A 164 7.71 1.27 -8.05
C SER A 164 6.32 1.56 -7.48
N ARG A 165 5.60 2.55 -8.05
CA ARG A 165 4.19 2.83 -7.71
C ARG A 165 3.21 1.79 -8.22
N PHE A 166 3.53 1.10 -9.32
CA PHE A 166 2.83 -0.14 -9.67
C PHE A 166 3.18 -1.20 -8.62
N ARG A 167 2.38 -1.26 -7.55
CA ARG A 167 2.37 -2.42 -6.63
C ARG A 167 2.25 -3.67 -7.48
N ASP A 168 3.13 -4.65 -7.23
CA ASP A 168 3.15 -5.90 -7.96
C ASP A 168 1.73 -6.47 -8.02
N PRO A 169 1.09 -6.53 -9.20
CA PRO A 169 -0.27 -7.02 -9.33
C PRO A 169 -0.39 -8.47 -8.81
N ARG A 170 0.70 -9.24 -8.78
CA ARG A 170 0.73 -10.56 -8.15
C ARG A 170 0.50 -10.49 -6.65
N ARG A 171 1.01 -9.47 -5.97
CA ARG A 171 0.81 -9.28 -4.53
C ARG A 171 -0.64 -8.88 -4.24
N LEU A 172 -1.21 -7.99 -5.04
CA LEU A 172 -2.63 -7.63 -4.94
C LEU A 172 -3.53 -8.87 -5.16
N LEU A 173 -3.23 -9.69 -6.18
CA LEU A 173 -3.93 -10.94 -6.43
C LEU A 173 -3.73 -11.97 -5.32
N ALA A 174 -2.54 -12.04 -4.72
CA ALA A 174 -2.27 -12.90 -3.58
C ALA A 174 -3.10 -12.48 -2.35
N ASP A 175 -3.19 -11.17 -2.07
CA ASP A 175 -4.02 -10.65 -0.98
C ASP A 175 -5.50 -10.99 -1.20
N TYR A 176 -6.01 -10.85 -2.45
CA TYR A 176 -7.36 -11.28 -2.80
C TYR A 176 -7.57 -12.79 -2.70
N SER A 177 -6.57 -13.61 -3.04
CA SER A 177 -6.62 -15.07 -2.89
C SER A 177 -6.76 -15.45 -1.42
N ILE A 178 -5.95 -14.86 -0.54
CA ILE A 178 -6.03 -15.08 0.91
C ILE A 178 -7.42 -14.67 1.44
N HIS A 179 -7.95 -13.55 0.99
CA HIS A 179 -9.27 -13.09 1.40
C HIS A 179 -10.40 -14.02 0.92
N LEU A 180 -10.31 -14.53 -0.32
CA LEU A 180 -11.23 -15.52 -0.85
C LEU A 180 -11.19 -16.83 -0.05
N ASP A 181 -10.00 -17.29 0.33
CA ASP A 181 -9.83 -18.50 1.13
C ASP A 181 -10.43 -18.34 2.54
N ASP A 182 -10.22 -17.20 3.22
CA ASP A 182 -10.87 -16.90 4.51
C ASP A 182 -12.40 -16.88 4.40
N LEU A 183 -12.94 -16.18 3.38
CA LEU A 183 -14.38 -16.13 3.15
C LEU A 183 -14.97 -17.53 2.87
N ARG A 184 -14.26 -18.34 2.08
CA ARG A 184 -14.65 -19.72 1.78
C ARG A 184 -14.68 -20.56 3.06
N GLU A 185 -13.64 -20.48 3.89
CA GLU A 185 -13.59 -21.24 5.13
C GLU A 185 -14.70 -20.81 6.11
N ARG A 186 -14.95 -19.51 6.22
CA ARG A 186 -16.03 -18.96 7.05
C ARG A 186 -17.41 -19.45 6.61
N ILE A 187 -17.69 -19.47 5.31
CA ILE A 187 -18.95 -20.01 4.77
C ILE A 187 -19.05 -21.51 5.06
N GLN A 188 -17.96 -22.26 4.83
CA GLN A 188 -17.94 -23.70 5.10
C GLN A 188 -18.23 -24.01 6.57
N ARG A 189 -17.61 -23.27 7.50
CA ARG A 189 -17.85 -23.40 8.94
C ARG A 189 -19.30 -23.05 9.30
N ALA A 190 -19.82 -21.93 8.78
CA ALA A 190 -21.20 -21.50 9.03
C ALA A 190 -22.23 -22.53 8.54
N ILE A 191 -22.07 -23.08 7.33
CA ILE A 191 -22.93 -24.13 6.80
C ILE A 191 -22.86 -25.39 7.66
N THR A 192 -21.66 -25.82 8.03
CA THR A 192 -21.45 -27.02 8.85
C THR A 192 -22.13 -26.85 10.21
N GLN A 193 -21.93 -25.71 10.85
CA GLN A 193 -22.50 -25.42 12.16
C GLN A 193 -24.03 -25.31 12.10
N HIS A 194 -24.58 -24.63 11.08
CA HIS A 194 -26.03 -24.54 10.88
C HIS A 194 -26.66 -25.92 10.65
N THR A 195 -26.02 -26.74 9.81
CA THR A 195 -26.47 -28.11 9.54
C THR A 195 -26.44 -28.96 10.81
N GLN A 196 -25.40 -28.84 11.63
CA GLN A 196 -25.29 -29.57 12.88
C GLN A 196 -26.36 -29.15 13.88
N THR A 197 -26.64 -27.84 14.02
CA THR A 197 -27.72 -27.34 14.86
C THR A 197 -29.08 -27.89 14.41
N LEU A 198 -29.36 -27.91 13.10
CA LEU A 198 -30.58 -28.48 12.55
C LEU A 198 -30.70 -29.99 12.83
N LYS A 199 -29.61 -30.75 12.65
CA LYS A 199 -29.57 -32.18 12.97
C LYS A 199 -29.83 -32.45 14.45
N SER A 200 -29.19 -31.70 15.35
CA SER A 200 -29.42 -31.83 16.80
C SER A 200 -30.87 -31.50 17.16
N ARG A 201 -31.43 -30.43 16.60
CA ARG A 201 -32.84 -30.05 16.83
C ARG A 201 -33.79 -31.13 16.34
N LEU A 202 -33.55 -31.68 15.15
CA LEU A 202 -34.33 -32.78 14.60
C LEU A 202 -34.21 -34.05 15.47
N GLY A 203 -33.01 -34.36 15.97
CA GLY A 203 -32.79 -35.45 16.92
C GLY A 203 -33.58 -35.27 18.21
N HIS A 204 -33.55 -34.08 18.81
CA HIS A 204 -34.34 -33.77 20.02
C HIS A 204 -35.84 -33.87 19.79
N LEU A 205 -36.36 -33.35 18.66
CA LEU A 205 -37.78 -33.46 18.30
C LEU A 205 -38.18 -34.92 18.07
N THR A 206 -37.30 -35.71 17.43
CA THR A 206 -37.55 -37.14 17.16
C THR A 206 -37.57 -37.93 18.46
N MET A 207 -36.62 -37.71 19.37
CA MET A 207 -36.63 -38.31 20.71
C MET A 207 -37.86 -37.87 21.51
N GLY A 208 -38.27 -36.60 21.42
CA GLY A 208 -39.50 -36.10 22.04
C GLY A 208 -40.74 -36.85 21.54
N LEU A 209 -40.87 -37.02 20.22
CA LEU A 209 -41.93 -37.80 19.58
C LEU A 209 -41.92 -39.27 20.01
N GLN A 210 -40.74 -39.90 20.08
CA GLN A 210 -40.61 -41.29 20.51
C GLN A 210 -40.97 -41.48 21.99
N ASN A 211 -40.52 -40.56 22.86
CA ASN A 211 -40.80 -40.61 24.29
C ASN A 211 -42.25 -40.30 24.62
N GLN A 212 -42.94 -39.52 23.77
CA GLN A 212 -44.37 -39.28 23.88
C GLN A 212 -45.22 -40.34 23.16
N ASN A 213 -44.63 -41.42 22.64
CA ASN A 213 -45.38 -42.47 21.97
C ASN A 213 -46.32 -43.17 22.97
N PRO A 214 -47.66 -42.96 22.87
CA PRO A 214 -48.60 -43.49 23.85
C PRO A 214 -48.64 -45.03 23.81
N GLN A 215 -48.32 -45.65 22.67
CA GLN A 215 -48.35 -47.10 22.54
C GLN A 215 -47.27 -47.77 23.38
N THR A 216 -46.07 -47.17 23.49
CA THR A 216 -44.98 -47.70 24.32
C THR A 216 -45.36 -47.61 25.80
N HIS A 217 -45.84 -46.45 26.26
CA HIS A 217 -46.32 -46.26 27.64
C HIS A 217 -47.47 -47.19 28.01
N VAL A 218 -48.43 -47.39 27.09
CA VAL A 218 -49.55 -48.32 27.31
C VAL A 218 -49.06 -49.77 27.36
N ARG A 219 -48.11 -50.17 26.53
CA ARG A 219 -47.54 -51.51 26.52
C ARG A 219 -46.79 -51.82 27.82
N GLU A 220 -45.93 -50.91 28.26
CA GLU A 220 -45.18 -51.04 29.52
C GLU A 220 -46.12 -51.12 30.72
N ARG A 221 -47.13 -50.22 30.79
CA ARG A 221 -48.13 -50.26 31.86
C ARG A 221 -48.96 -51.53 31.85
N ARG A 222 -49.32 -52.09 30.68
CA ARG A 222 -50.01 -53.38 30.59
C ARG A 222 -49.16 -54.53 31.11
N ILE A 223 -47.85 -54.55 30.81
CA ILE A 223 -46.93 -55.56 31.34
C ILE A 223 -46.83 -55.43 32.86
N PHE A 224 -46.70 -54.21 33.37
CA PHE A 224 -46.65 -53.95 34.82
C PHE A 224 -47.94 -54.35 35.55
N LEU A 225 -49.11 -54.07 34.97
CA LEU A 225 -50.39 -54.53 35.52
C LEU A 225 -50.45 -56.06 35.56
N GLY A 226 -50.02 -56.73 34.49
CA GLY A 226 -49.99 -58.19 34.44
C GLY A 226 -49.02 -58.83 35.44
N SER A 227 -47.89 -58.18 35.77
CA SER A 227 -47.01 -58.64 36.85
C SER A 227 -47.64 -58.41 38.22
N LEU A 228 -48.26 -57.24 38.44
CA LEU A 228 -48.89 -56.90 39.71
C LEU A 228 -50.06 -57.85 40.04
N GLU A 229 -50.86 -58.21 39.03
CA GLU A 229 -51.92 -59.21 39.16
C GLU A 229 -51.37 -60.57 39.62
N LYS A 230 -50.27 -61.04 38.99
CA LYS A 230 -49.61 -62.29 39.39
C LYS A 230 -49.02 -62.20 40.80
N ASP A 231 -48.42 -61.07 41.16
CA ASP A 231 -47.82 -60.86 42.47
C ASP A 231 -48.86 -60.85 43.59
N ILE A 232 -50.02 -60.22 43.36
CA ILE A 232 -51.14 -60.22 44.30
C ILE A 232 -51.63 -61.64 44.55
N VAL A 233 -51.84 -62.43 43.49
CA VAL A 233 -52.28 -63.83 43.62
C VAL A 233 -51.25 -64.64 44.41
N ASN A 234 -49.97 -64.50 44.09
CA ASN A 234 -48.89 -65.18 44.79
C ASN A 234 -48.76 -64.75 46.26
N TYR A 235 -49.04 -63.48 46.57
CA TYR A 235 -49.03 -62.96 47.94
C TYR A 235 -50.21 -63.53 48.74
N TRP A 236 -51.40 -63.58 48.15
CA TRP A 236 -52.58 -64.18 48.77
C TRP A 236 -52.39 -65.66 49.08
N TYR A 237 -51.85 -66.44 48.14
CA TYR A 237 -51.52 -67.85 48.38
C TYR A 237 -50.52 -68.02 49.53
N ARG A 238 -49.47 -67.20 49.57
CA ARG A 238 -48.48 -67.22 50.66
C ARG A 238 -49.11 -66.82 52.00
N TYR A 239 -49.96 -65.80 52.02
CA TYR A 239 -50.63 -65.32 53.23
C TYR A 239 -51.54 -66.39 53.84
N PHE A 240 -52.41 -67.01 53.03
CA PHE A 240 -53.29 -68.07 53.51
C PHE A 240 -52.53 -69.28 53.99
N ARG A 241 -51.47 -69.69 53.27
CA ARG A 241 -50.62 -70.82 53.66
C ARG A 241 -49.91 -70.57 55.00
N ASP A 242 -49.39 -69.36 55.24
CA ASP A 242 -48.76 -69.03 56.53
C ASP A 242 -49.78 -69.02 57.68
N ARG A 243 -50.99 -68.50 57.43
CA ARG A 243 -52.08 -68.50 58.43
C ARG A 243 -52.55 -69.90 58.78
N GLU A 244 -52.72 -70.77 57.78
CA GLU A 244 -53.06 -72.18 57.97
C GLU A 244 -51.96 -72.92 58.74
N ALA A 245 -50.69 -72.71 58.39
CA ALA A 245 -49.56 -73.30 59.09
C ALA A 245 -49.50 -72.86 60.57
N ARG A 246 -49.77 -71.57 60.86
CA ARG A 246 -49.86 -71.06 62.25
C ARG A 246 -51.02 -71.69 63.00
N LEU A 247 -52.19 -71.79 62.38
CA LEU A 247 -53.38 -72.41 62.98
C LEU A 247 -53.08 -73.87 63.35
N ASN A 248 -52.52 -74.64 62.42
CA ASN A 248 -52.15 -76.04 62.62
C ASN A 248 -51.11 -76.19 63.74
N LYS A 249 -50.11 -75.30 63.81
CA LYS A 249 -49.13 -75.29 64.89
C LYS A 249 -49.77 -75.02 66.25
N SER A 250 -50.66 -74.03 66.34
CA SER A 250 -51.39 -73.72 67.57
C SER A 250 -52.33 -74.85 67.99
N ALA A 251 -53.02 -75.49 67.05
CA ALA A 251 -53.87 -76.65 67.32
C ALA A 251 -53.05 -77.83 67.85
N ALA A 252 -51.90 -78.14 67.24
CA ALA A 252 -50.99 -79.19 67.72
C ALA A 252 -50.45 -78.92 69.14
N LEU A 253 -50.10 -77.66 69.43
CA LEU A 253 -49.72 -77.23 70.79
C LEU A 253 -50.86 -77.46 71.79
N LEU A 254 -52.08 -77.03 71.45
CA LEU A 254 -53.27 -77.22 72.29
C LEU A 254 -53.54 -78.71 72.57
N SER A 255 -53.43 -79.55 71.54
CA SER A 255 -53.58 -81.01 71.68
C SER A 255 -52.50 -81.61 72.56
N SER A 256 -51.24 -81.16 72.44
CA SER A 256 -50.11 -81.69 73.22
C SER A 256 -50.15 -81.33 74.72
N LEU A 257 -50.73 -80.16 75.05
CA LEU A 257 -50.86 -79.65 76.42
C LEU A 257 -52.16 -80.09 77.11
N SER A 258 -53.03 -80.81 76.40
CA SER A 258 -54.26 -81.37 76.94
C SER A 258 -53.96 -82.59 77.83
N PRO A 259 -54.44 -82.63 79.10
CA PRO A 259 -54.33 -83.79 79.98
C PRO A 259 -54.89 -85.09 79.37
N LEU A 260 -55.84 -84.98 78.44
CA LEU A 260 -56.43 -86.10 77.70
C LEU A 260 -55.42 -86.77 76.75
N ALA A 261 -54.51 -86.01 76.12
CA ALA A 261 -53.49 -86.56 75.23
C ALA A 261 -52.38 -87.31 75.98
N VAL A 262 -52.15 -86.96 77.25
CA VAL A 262 -51.23 -87.71 78.15
C VAL A 262 -51.87 -89.03 78.56
N LEU A 263 -53.18 -89.06 78.83
CA LEU A 263 -53.90 -90.30 79.13
C LEU A 263 -53.94 -91.23 77.89
N GLN A 264 -54.23 -90.70 76.69
CA GLN A 264 -54.26 -91.49 75.42
C GLN A 264 -52.94 -92.17 75.06
N ARG A 265 -51.80 -91.72 75.61
CA ARG A 265 -50.49 -92.38 75.43
C ARG A 265 -50.30 -93.63 76.32
N GLY A 266 -51.33 -94.07 77.02
CA GLY A 266 -51.32 -95.29 77.85
C GLY A 266 -50.92 -95.07 79.31
N TYR A 267 -50.87 -93.80 79.76
CA TYR A 267 -50.63 -93.48 81.17
C TYR A 267 -51.95 -93.37 81.92
N SER A 268 -51.98 -93.85 83.16
CA SER A 268 -53.13 -93.75 84.06
C SER A 268 -52.84 -92.80 85.22
N ILE A 269 -53.84 -92.04 85.67
CA ILE A 269 -53.71 -91.20 86.86
C ILE A 269 -54.30 -91.95 88.06
N THR A 270 -53.44 -92.39 88.97
CA THR A 270 -53.84 -93.08 90.21
C THR A 270 -54.08 -92.07 91.32
N ARG A 271 -55.23 -92.16 92.00
CA ARG A 271 -55.61 -91.30 93.13
C ARG A 271 -55.98 -92.13 94.36
N ARG A 272 -55.63 -91.67 95.56
CA ARG A 272 -56.04 -92.29 96.84
C ARG A 272 -57.50 -91.99 97.17
N VAL A 273 -58.18 -92.90 97.86
CA VAL A 273 -59.54 -92.69 98.41
C VAL A 273 -59.49 -92.65 99.94
N PRO A 274 -60.19 -91.72 100.63
CA PRO A 274 -61.15 -90.74 100.10
C PRO A 274 -60.56 -89.41 99.59
N ASP A 275 -59.28 -89.12 99.88
CA ASP A 275 -58.72 -87.76 99.78
C ASP A 275 -58.45 -87.26 98.35
N GLY A 276 -58.51 -88.14 97.35
CA GLY A 276 -58.38 -87.78 95.92
C GLY A 276 -56.98 -87.35 95.46
N LYS A 277 -55.97 -87.47 96.32
CA LYS A 277 -54.57 -87.09 96.06
C LYS A 277 -53.94 -88.01 95.01
N ILE A 278 -53.25 -87.42 94.02
CA ILE A 278 -52.56 -88.18 92.95
C ILE A 278 -51.32 -88.85 93.53
N ILE A 279 -51.22 -90.15 93.31
CA ILE A 279 -50.11 -90.97 93.76
C ILE A 279 -49.09 -91.08 92.63
N ARG A 280 -47.84 -90.71 92.92
CA ARG A 280 -46.75 -90.74 91.93
C ARG A 280 -45.74 -91.85 92.20
N GLN A 281 -45.68 -92.37 93.42
CA GLN A 281 -44.74 -93.39 93.84
C GLN A 281 -45.45 -94.52 94.59
N ALA A 282 -45.08 -95.77 94.31
CA ALA A 282 -45.77 -96.95 94.86
C ALA A 282 -45.66 -97.05 96.39
N GLY A 283 -44.57 -96.57 97.00
CA GLY A 283 -44.38 -96.58 98.45
C GLY A 283 -45.29 -95.63 99.23
N GLU A 284 -46.06 -94.79 98.54
CA GLU A 284 -47.06 -93.95 99.19
C GLU A 284 -48.32 -94.73 99.59
N LEU A 285 -48.47 -96.00 99.16
CA LEU A 285 -49.60 -96.88 99.45
C LEU A 285 -49.20 -97.98 100.45
N THR A 286 -50.12 -98.30 101.36
CA THR A 286 -50.03 -99.49 102.23
C THR A 286 -50.88 -100.64 101.68
N LEU A 287 -50.53 -101.88 102.03
CA LEU A 287 -51.32 -103.06 101.67
C LEU A 287 -52.76 -102.90 102.23
N ASP A 288 -53.75 -103.12 101.37
CA ASP A 288 -55.21 -102.92 101.55
C ASP A 288 -55.77 -101.48 101.43
N GLU A 289 -54.99 -100.48 100.99
CA GLU A 289 -55.54 -99.15 100.64
C GLU A 289 -56.26 -99.14 99.26
N ARG A 290 -57.46 -98.54 99.22
CA ARG A 290 -58.23 -98.39 97.99
C ARG A 290 -57.73 -97.20 97.15
N VAL A 291 -57.47 -97.46 95.87
CA VAL A 291 -57.13 -96.44 94.87
C VAL A 291 -58.16 -96.37 93.75
N ARG A 292 -58.32 -95.18 93.17
CA ARG A 292 -59.08 -94.93 91.94
C ARG A 292 -58.09 -94.61 90.82
N ILE A 293 -58.15 -95.37 89.74
CA ILE A 293 -57.29 -95.20 88.57
C ILE A 293 -58.14 -94.59 87.46
N GLN A 294 -57.70 -93.47 86.88
CA GLN A 294 -58.34 -92.84 85.74
C GLN A 294 -57.55 -93.15 84.46
N LEU A 295 -58.23 -93.74 83.48
CA LEU A 295 -57.69 -94.14 82.17
C LEU A 295 -58.15 -93.17 81.07
N ALA A 296 -57.61 -93.33 79.87
CA ALA A 296 -57.91 -92.50 78.70
C ALA A 296 -59.35 -92.67 78.19
N GLU A 297 -59.83 -93.90 78.16
CA GLU A 297 -61.19 -94.29 77.79
C GLU A 297 -61.61 -95.47 78.67
N GLY A 298 -62.82 -95.42 79.24
CA GLY A 298 -63.36 -96.41 80.19
C GLY A 298 -63.64 -95.83 81.58
N ILE A 299 -64.69 -96.33 82.25
CA ILE A 299 -65.16 -95.92 83.60
C ILE A 299 -64.30 -96.58 84.69
#